data_AF-W4QL08-F1
#
_entry.id   AF-W4QL08-F1
#
_cell.length_a   1.000
_cell.length_b   1.000
_cell.length_c   1.000
_cell.angle_alpha   90.00
_cell.angle_beta   90.00
_cell.angle_gamma   90.00
#
_symmetry.space_group_name_H-M   'P 1'
#
loop_
_entity.id
_entity.type
_entity.pdbx_description
1 polymer ?
#
loop_
_entity_poly.entity_id
_entity_poly.type
_entity_poly.pdbx_seq_one_letter_code
_entity_poly.pdbx_strand_id
1 'polypeptide(L)'
;MNFIKGMTWGWVGIRGQWATEEAKHSMKEMKERLAVNWTAIAFQGLQETAHSTEINYKSGTVVTDDEVYWAINEAKKLGLSVCLKPVVNCSDGTWRAHINFFDLDVPCEPKWSEWFESYTKFILHYAKIAEETGCEMFCVAVKWCKPIAVSRNGENLFEKYVKCIQVSLLIIVTSIKKAR
;
A
#
# COMPACT_ATOMS: atom_id res chain seq x y z
N MET A 1 14.02 -18.24 -2.08
CA MET A 1 13.95 -16.78 -2.33
C MET A 1 15.36 -16.24 -2.17
N ASN A 2 15.88 -15.53 -3.16
CA ASN A 2 17.22 -14.93 -3.07
C ASN A 2 17.19 -13.75 -2.09
N PHE A 3 18.35 -13.34 -1.57
CA PHE A 3 18.47 -12.21 -0.64
C PHE A 3 17.92 -10.90 -1.25
N ILE A 4 17.10 -10.18 -0.48
CA ILE A 4 16.45 -8.93 -0.91
C ILE A 4 17.34 -7.73 -0.53
N LYS A 5 17.94 -7.08 -1.54
CA LYS A 5 18.59 -5.77 -1.46
C LYS A 5 17.61 -4.73 -1.97
N GLY A 6 16.71 -4.29 -1.09
CA GLY A 6 15.62 -3.38 -1.42
C GLY A 6 15.93 -1.93 -1.11
N MET A 7 15.39 -1.02 -1.92
CA MET A 7 15.27 0.42 -1.60
C MET A 7 13.82 0.87 -1.82
N THR A 8 13.32 1.82 -1.03
CA THR A 8 12.00 2.41 -1.26
C THR A 8 12.12 3.56 -2.24
N TRP A 9 11.21 3.66 -3.20
CA TRP A 9 11.18 4.71 -4.21
C TRP A 9 9.79 5.34 -4.32
N GLY A 10 9.75 6.63 -4.66
CA GLY A 10 8.53 7.34 -5.04
C GLY A 10 7.75 8.00 -3.90
N TRP A 11 8.13 7.80 -2.64
CA TRP A 11 7.45 8.39 -1.48
C TRP A 11 7.43 9.93 -1.53
N VAL A 12 6.32 10.63 -1.31
CA VAL A 12 4.96 10.18 -0.93
C VAL A 12 4.04 9.83 -2.10
N GLY A 13 4.50 9.91 -3.35
CA GLY A 13 3.69 9.70 -4.55
C GLY A 13 2.82 10.90 -4.87
N ILE A 14 3.47 12.01 -5.26
CA ILE A 14 2.79 13.24 -5.67
C ILE A 14 2.47 13.16 -7.16
N ARG A 15 1.22 13.50 -7.52
CA ARG A 15 0.76 13.50 -8.91
C ARG A 15 1.65 14.35 -9.82
N GLY A 16 1.99 13.82 -10.99
CA GLY A 16 2.78 14.48 -12.02
C GLY A 16 4.28 14.49 -11.74
N GLN A 17 4.74 13.88 -10.63
CA GLN A 17 6.16 13.70 -10.35
C GLN A 17 6.69 12.35 -10.81
N TRP A 18 5.81 11.43 -11.21
CA TRP A 18 6.20 10.18 -11.85
C TRP A 18 6.01 10.32 -13.37
N ALA A 19 6.53 9.36 -14.14
CA ALA A 19 6.52 9.41 -15.60
C ALA A 19 7.25 10.61 -16.22
N THR A 20 8.25 11.15 -15.53
CA THR A 20 9.16 12.19 -16.04
C THR A 20 10.58 11.65 -16.25
N GLU A 21 11.41 12.39 -16.99
CA GLU A 21 12.82 12.03 -17.17
C GLU A 21 13.61 12.09 -15.86
N GLU A 22 13.26 13.01 -14.95
CA GLU A 22 13.86 13.09 -13.61
C GLU A 22 13.54 11.85 -12.77
N ALA A 23 12.28 11.39 -12.80
CA ALA A 23 11.87 10.17 -12.11
C ALA A 23 12.59 8.94 -12.66
N LYS A 24 12.73 8.86 -13.98
CA LYS A 24 13.44 7.78 -14.68
C LYS A 24 14.92 7.77 -14.31
N HIS A 25 15.58 8.94 -14.36
CA HIS A 25 16.96 9.10 -13.96
C HIS A 25 17.18 8.71 -12.49
N SER A 26 16.29 9.16 -11.58
CA SER A 26 16.33 8.79 -10.17
C SER A 26 16.30 7.28 -9.94
N MET A 27 15.38 6.58 -10.59
CA MET A 27 15.26 5.12 -10.44
C MET A 27 16.47 4.38 -11.01
N LYS A 28 17.03 4.85 -12.13
CA LYS A 28 18.26 4.33 -12.72
C LYS A 28 19.46 4.50 -11.78
N GLU A 29 19.67 5.70 -11.23
CA GLU A 29 20.75 5.94 -10.27
C GLU A 29 20.59 5.08 -9.00
N MET A 30 19.37 4.93 -8.49
CA MET A 30 19.10 4.04 -7.36
C MET A 30 19.55 2.61 -7.66
N LYS A 31 19.22 2.07 -8.85
CA LYS A 31 19.65 0.75 -9.29
C LYS A 31 21.17 0.64 -9.39
N GLU A 32 21.80 1.55 -10.11
CA GLU A 32 23.21 1.47 -10.49
C GLU A 32 24.15 1.77 -9.32
N ARG A 33 23.82 2.76 -8.48
CA ARG A 33 24.67 3.20 -7.37
C ARG A 33 24.55 2.32 -6.13
N LEU A 34 23.36 1.80 -5.85
CA LEU A 34 23.11 0.99 -4.65
C LEU A 34 23.17 -0.52 -4.93
N ALA A 35 23.29 -0.91 -6.21
CA ALA A 35 23.29 -2.31 -6.64
C ALA A 35 22.12 -3.14 -6.07
N VAL A 36 20.96 -2.48 -5.93
CA VAL A 36 19.71 -3.08 -5.44
C VAL A 36 19.13 -4.05 -6.46
N ASN A 37 18.45 -5.08 -5.97
CA ASN A 37 17.71 -6.05 -6.81
C ASN A 37 16.20 -5.96 -6.61
N TRP A 38 15.74 -5.17 -5.63
CA TRP A 38 14.33 -4.91 -5.37
C TRP A 38 14.08 -3.42 -5.20
N THR A 39 12.87 -2.98 -5.55
CA THR A 39 12.36 -1.67 -5.15
C THR A 39 10.98 -1.80 -4.51
N ALA A 40 10.76 -1.07 -3.41
CA ALA A 40 9.42 -0.88 -2.86
C ALA A 40 8.86 0.43 -3.40
N ILE A 41 7.90 0.36 -4.33
CA ILE A 41 7.22 1.54 -4.87
C ILE A 41 6.16 1.95 -3.85
N ALA A 42 6.43 3.04 -3.14
CA ALA A 42 5.60 3.51 -2.03
C ALA A 42 4.95 4.85 -2.35
N PHE A 43 3.65 4.93 -2.12
CA PHE A 43 2.83 6.12 -2.34
C PHE A 43 1.67 6.13 -1.35
N GLN A 44 0.92 7.23 -1.31
CA GLN A 44 -0.13 7.44 -0.33
C GLN A 44 -1.53 7.58 -0.92
N GLY A 45 -2.52 7.02 -0.22
CA GLY A 45 -3.88 7.54 -0.16
C GLY A 45 -4.02 8.47 1.06
N LEU A 46 -5.00 9.36 1.03
CA LEU A 46 -5.20 10.37 2.06
C LEU A 46 -6.57 10.23 2.73
N GLN A 47 -6.58 10.21 4.05
CA GLN A 47 -7.77 10.52 4.86
C GLN A 47 -7.62 11.92 5.46
N GLU A 48 -8.71 12.55 5.89
CA GLU A 48 -8.66 13.92 6.41
C GLU A 48 -7.91 13.99 7.75
N THR A 49 -8.35 13.20 8.73
CA THR A 49 -7.74 13.09 10.07
C THR A 49 -7.51 11.63 10.46
N ALA A 50 -6.88 11.37 11.59
CA ALA A 50 -6.75 10.01 12.14
C ALA A 50 -8.09 9.32 12.51
N HIS A 51 -9.19 10.06 12.57
CA HIS A 51 -10.51 9.54 12.95
C HIS A 51 -11.52 9.59 11.79
N SER A 52 -11.05 9.91 10.58
CA SER A 52 -11.84 9.85 9.35
C SER A 52 -11.87 8.45 8.78
N THR A 53 -13.00 8.03 8.21
CA THR A 53 -13.22 6.68 7.67
C THR A 53 -12.96 6.57 6.17
N GLU A 54 -12.98 7.70 5.44
CA GLU A 54 -12.79 7.71 3.98
C GLU A 54 -11.32 7.90 3.59
N ILE A 55 -10.83 7.01 2.73
CA ILE A 55 -9.49 7.07 2.15
C ILE A 55 -9.59 7.49 0.69
N ASN A 56 -9.15 8.71 0.40
CA ASN A 56 -9.10 9.25 -0.95
C ASN A 56 -7.76 8.94 -1.62
N TYR A 57 -7.82 8.08 -2.64
CA TYR A 57 -6.69 7.72 -3.51
C TYR A 57 -6.94 8.13 -4.97
N LYS A 58 -7.90 9.03 -5.20
CA LYS A 58 -8.25 9.59 -6.52
C LYS A 58 -8.11 11.11 -6.56
N SER A 59 -7.67 11.73 -5.46
CA SER A 59 -7.48 13.18 -5.37
C SER A 59 -6.44 13.69 -6.36
N GLY A 60 -6.51 14.97 -6.73
CA GLY A 60 -5.53 15.59 -7.63
C GLY A 60 -4.10 15.65 -7.08
N THR A 61 -3.87 15.31 -5.81
CA THR A 61 -2.56 15.39 -5.16
C THR A 61 -1.83 14.06 -5.09
N VAL A 62 -2.54 12.93 -5.18
CA VAL A 62 -1.95 11.58 -5.19
C VAL A 62 -1.69 11.11 -6.62
N VAL A 63 -0.65 10.28 -6.78
CA VAL A 63 -0.30 9.65 -8.06
C VAL A 63 -1.49 8.99 -8.74
N THR A 64 -1.53 9.07 -10.06
CA THR A 64 -2.53 8.36 -10.86
C THR A 64 -2.17 6.88 -11.02
N ASP A 65 -3.15 6.07 -11.43
CA ASP A 65 -2.90 4.67 -11.78
C ASP A 65 -1.86 4.56 -12.90
N ASP A 66 -1.92 5.43 -13.92
CA ASP A 66 -0.96 5.45 -15.03
C ASP A 66 0.48 5.70 -14.55
N GLU A 67 0.65 6.61 -13.59
CA GLU A 67 1.95 6.84 -12.95
C GLU A 67 2.43 5.58 -12.22
N VAL A 68 1.53 4.88 -11.51
CA VAL A 68 1.85 3.62 -10.84
C VAL A 68 2.25 2.52 -11.82
N TYR A 69 1.49 2.32 -12.90
CA TYR A 69 1.86 1.40 -13.98
C TYR A 69 3.23 1.77 -14.57
N TRP A 70 3.48 3.06 -14.83
CA TRP A 70 4.76 3.53 -15.35
C TRP A 70 5.92 3.19 -14.41
N ALA A 71 5.79 3.47 -13.11
CA ALA A 71 6.86 3.24 -12.14
C ALA A 71 7.19 1.75 -12.00
N ILE A 72 6.17 0.89 -11.99
CA ILE A 72 6.35 -0.57 -11.95
C ILE A 72 7.07 -1.05 -13.22
N ASN A 73 6.63 -0.58 -14.38
CA ASN A 73 7.23 -0.98 -15.66
C ASN A 73 8.68 -0.50 -15.78
N GLU A 74 8.99 0.71 -15.35
CA GLU A 74 10.36 1.24 -15.40
C GLU A 74 11.31 0.46 -14.47
N ALA A 75 10.85 0.14 -13.25
CA ALA A 75 11.62 -0.71 -12.34
C ALA A 75 11.91 -2.09 -12.96
N LYS A 76 10.92 -2.70 -13.61
CA LYS A 76 11.07 -4.00 -14.27
C LYS A 76 12.01 -3.96 -15.46
N LYS A 77 12.02 -2.90 -16.28
CA LYS A 77 13.00 -2.72 -17.36
C LYS A 77 14.44 -2.67 -16.84
N LEU A 78 14.64 -2.13 -15.63
CA LEU A 78 15.93 -2.11 -14.95
C LEU A 78 16.30 -3.46 -14.26
N GLY A 79 15.47 -4.49 -14.44
CA GLY A 79 15.67 -5.81 -13.83
C GLY A 79 15.49 -5.81 -12.31
N LEU A 80 14.68 -4.90 -11.77
CA LEU A 80 14.28 -4.91 -10.36
C LEU A 80 13.02 -5.74 -10.16
N SER A 81 13.00 -6.52 -9.07
CA SER A 81 11.74 -7.02 -8.52
C SER A 81 11.01 -5.92 -7.75
N VAL A 82 9.69 -5.93 -7.80
CA VAL A 82 8.85 -4.84 -7.30
C VAL A 82 7.99 -5.30 -6.13
N CYS A 83 8.06 -4.55 -5.04
CA CYS A 83 7.09 -4.58 -3.95
C CYS A 83 6.19 -3.34 -4.06
N LEU A 84 4.92 -3.52 -4.42
CA LEU A 84 3.99 -2.39 -4.45
C LEU A 84 3.45 -2.12 -3.04
N LYS A 85 3.57 -0.87 -2.58
CA LYS A 85 3.31 -0.49 -1.18
C LYS A 85 2.41 0.76 -1.10
N PRO A 86 1.10 0.62 -1.30
CA PRO A 86 0.14 1.67 -0.97
C PRO A 86 0.11 1.91 0.55
N VAL A 87 0.15 3.16 0.98
CA VAL A 87 0.11 3.58 2.40
C VAL A 87 -1.03 4.58 2.61
N VAL A 88 -1.60 4.68 3.81
CA VAL A 88 -2.56 5.73 4.17
C VAL A 88 -1.87 6.78 5.04
N ASN A 89 -2.05 8.06 4.74
CA ASN A 89 -1.63 9.17 5.60
C ASN A 89 -2.83 10.10 5.90
N CYS A 90 -2.71 10.91 6.95
CA CYS A 90 -3.72 11.91 7.30
C CYS A 90 -3.32 13.28 6.73
N SER A 91 -4.29 14.01 6.21
CA SER A 91 -4.07 15.30 5.53
C SER A 91 -3.78 16.43 6.51
N ASP A 92 -4.26 16.30 7.75
CA ASP A 92 -3.95 17.17 8.90
C ASP A 92 -2.51 17.00 9.44
N GLY A 93 -1.73 16.09 8.86
CA GLY A 93 -0.36 15.78 9.28
C GLY A 93 -0.27 14.80 10.46
N THR A 94 -1.40 14.33 10.99
CA THR A 94 -1.41 13.32 12.05
C THR A 94 -0.73 12.04 11.56
N TRP A 95 0.22 11.53 12.35
CA TRP A 95 0.90 10.30 11.98
C TRP A 95 -0.10 9.13 11.95
N ARG A 96 -0.12 8.38 10.85
CA ARG A 96 -1.05 7.26 10.60
C ARG A 96 -1.14 6.22 11.73
N ALA A 97 -0.13 6.14 12.60
CA ALA A 97 -0.15 5.25 13.75
C ALA A 97 -1.17 5.64 14.83
N HIS A 98 -1.70 6.86 14.76
CA HIS A 98 -2.78 7.36 15.59
C HIS A 98 -4.17 7.15 14.98
N ILE A 99 -4.28 6.56 13.78
CA ILE A 99 -5.58 6.16 13.25
C ILE A 99 -6.22 5.22 14.27
N ASN A 100 -7.40 5.60 14.76
CA ASN A 100 -8.06 4.88 15.83
C ASN A 100 -9.55 5.23 15.88
N PHE A 101 -10.35 4.23 16.24
CA PHE A 101 -11.79 4.35 16.45
C PHE A 101 -12.16 3.67 17.77
N PHE A 102 -13.37 3.89 18.27
CA PHE A 102 -13.82 3.23 19.49
C PHE A 102 -13.94 1.71 19.30
N ASP A 103 -13.67 0.95 20.37
CA ASP A 103 -13.77 -0.51 20.38
C ASP A 103 -15.22 -0.99 20.26
N LEU A 104 -16.16 -0.18 20.74
CA LEU A 104 -17.59 -0.40 20.63
C LEU A 104 -18.17 0.55 19.59
N ASP A 105 -19.12 0.05 18.80
CA ASP A 105 -19.89 0.86 17.88
C ASP A 105 -20.78 1.82 18.67
N VAL A 106 -20.39 3.10 18.70
CA VAL A 106 -21.19 4.17 19.29
C VAL A 106 -22.04 4.81 18.19
N PRO A 107 -23.36 5.02 18.40
CA PRO A 107 -24.19 5.74 17.43
C PRO A 107 -23.59 7.10 17.09
N CYS A 108 -23.58 7.44 15.79
CA CYS A 108 -23.05 8.69 15.24
C CYS A 108 -21.53 8.89 15.32
N GLU A 109 -20.77 7.92 15.84
CA GLU A 109 -19.29 7.97 15.85
C GLU A 109 -18.71 7.13 14.70
N PRO A 110 -17.54 7.51 14.15
CA PRO A 110 -16.88 6.76 13.10
C PRO A 110 -16.41 5.40 13.60
N LYS A 111 -16.58 4.36 12.76
CA LYS A 111 -16.36 2.97 13.15
C LYS A 111 -15.20 2.33 12.42
N TRP A 112 -14.62 1.31 13.06
CA TRP A 112 -13.67 0.42 12.42
C TRP A 112 -14.22 -0.22 11.14
N SER A 113 -15.49 -0.63 11.15
CA SER A 113 -16.13 -1.26 10.00
C SER A 113 -16.15 -0.37 8.76
N GLU A 114 -16.46 0.92 8.94
CA GLU A 114 -16.50 1.93 7.88
C GLU A 114 -15.09 2.22 7.33
N TRP A 115 -14.12 2.42 8.23
CA TRP A 115 -12.73 2.65 7.82
C TRP A 115 -12.15 1.44 7.07
N PHE A 116 -12.39 0.22 7.56
CA PHE A 116 -11.91 -0.98 6.89
C PHE A 116 -12.61 -1.23 5.56
N GLU A 117 -13.87 -0.81 5.38
CA GLU A 117 -14.52 -0.86 4.07
C GLU A 117 -13.78 0.03 3.05
N SER A 118 -13.48 1.28 3.42
CA SER A 118 -12.73 2.21 2.57
C SER A 118 -11.29 1.71 2.32
N TYR A 119 -10.60 1.24 3.37
CA TYR A 119 -9.26 0.67 3.28
C TYR A 119 -9.22 -0.57 2.39
N THR A 120 -10.24 -1.43 2.48
CA THR A 120 -10.33 -2.63 1.62
C THR A 120 -10.46 -2.21 0.16
N LYS A 121 -11.32 -1.25 -0.18
CA LYS A 121 -11.45 -0.74 -1.56
C LYS A 121 -10.12 -0.18 -2.08
N PHE A 122 -9.44 0.62 -1.26
CA PHE A 122 -8.11 1.19 -1.57
C PHE A 122 -7.06 0.09 -1.84
N ILE A 123 -6.93 -0.88 -0.94
CA ILE A 123 -5.94 -1.94 -1.07
C ILE A 123 -6.26 -2.89 -2.23
N LEU A 124 -7.52 -3.30 -2.42
CA LEU A 124 -7.92 -4.18 -3.52
C LEU A 124 -7.67 -3.53 -4.89
N HIS A 125 -7.89 -2.22 -5.01
CA HIS A 125 -7.60 -1.47 -6.24
C HIS A 125 -6.13 -1.61 -6.64
N TYR A 126 -5.20 -1.34 -5.73
CA TYR A 126 -3.77 -1.45 -6.04
C TYR A 126 -3.26 -2.90 -6.06
N ALA A 127 -3.93 -3.83 -5.37
CA ALA A 127 -3.62 -5.24 -5.47
C ALA A 127 -3.92 -5.79 -6.88
N LYS A 128 -5.01 -5.31 -7.51
CA LYS A 128 -5.31 -5.60 -8.91
C LYS A 128 -4.20 -5.09 -9.85
N ILE A 129 -3.74 -3.85 -9.66
CA ILE A 129 -2.62 -3.29 -10.44
C ILE A 129 -1.34 -4.11 -10.23
N ALA A 130 -1.06 -4.51 -8.99
CA ALA A 130 0.09 -5.35 -8.65
C ALA A 130 0.03 -6.71 -9.37
N GLU A 131 -1.14 -7.33 -9.42
CA GLU A 131 -1.36 -8.60 -10.13
C GLU A 131 -1.17 -8.44 -11.65
N GLU A 132 -1.85 -7.46 -12.26
CA GLU A 132 -1.78 -7.20 -13.71
C GLU A 132 -0.37 -6.89 -14.20
N THR A 133 0.42 -6.21 -13.37
CA THR A 133 1.82 -5.89 -13.66
C THR A 133 2.80 -6.97 -13.23
N GLY A 134 2.33 -7.99 -12.50
CA GLY A 134 3.14 -9.08 -11.98
C GLY A 134 4.17 -8.66 -10.92
N CYS A 135 3.83 -7.74 -10.03
CA CYS A 135 4.67 -7.39 -8.87
C CYS A 135 4.95 -8.63 -8.02
N GLU A 136 6.21 -8.81 -7.60
CA GLU A 136 6.64 -9.97 -6.84
C GLU A 136 6.21 -9.93 -5.37
N MET A 137 5.84 -8.75 -4.88
CA MET A 137 5.30 -8.57 -3.54
C MET A 137 4.27 -7.44 -3.52
N PHE A 138 3.27 -7.58 -2.66
CA PHE A 138 2.31 -6.54 -2.35
C PHE A 138 2.27 -6.33 -0.84
N CYS A 139 2.52 -5.12 -0.38
CA CYS A 139 2.63 -4.79 1.04
C CYS A 139 1.32 -4.19 1.54
N VAL A 140 0.54 -5.00 2.27
CA VAL A 140 -0.61 -4.55 3.04
C VAL A 140 -0.12 -4.14 4.42
N ALA A 141 0.13 -2.84 4.64
CA ALA A 141 0.61 -2.37 5.93
C ALA A 141 -0.17 -1.13 6.38
N VAL A 142 -0.77 -1.24 7.57
CA VAL A 142 -1.04 -0.09 8.45
C VAL A 142 -0.25 -0.30 9.73
N LYS A 143 0.57 0.69 10.09
CA LYS A 143 1.35 0.66 11.33
C LYS A 143 0.49 1.24 12.44
N TRP A 144 0.08 0.43 13.41
CA TRP A 144 -0.75 0.85 14.53
C TRP A 144 0.09 1.07 15.79
N CYS A 145 -0.17 2.13 16.55
CA CYS A 145 0.49 2.37 17.84
C CYS A 145 -0.15 1.57 18.98
N LYS A 146 -1.42 1.19 18.84
CA LYS A 146 -2.14 0.36 19.82
C LYS A 146 -2.40 -1.04 19.24
N PRO A 147 -2.41 -2.09 20.08
CA PRO A 147 -2.95 -3.38 19.66
C PRO A 147 -4.40 -3.15 19.22
N ILE A 148 -4.70 -3.54 17.98
CA ILE A 148 -6.06 -3.53 17.46
C ILE A 148 -6.92 -4.34 18.43
N ALA A 149 -8.03 -3.79 18.89
CA ALA A 149 -8.93 -4.46 19.81
C ALA A 149 -9.24 -5.88 19.30
N VAL A 150 -8.94 -6.87 20.14
CA VAL A 150 -9.28 -8.27 19.90
C VAL A 150 -10.81 -8.34 19.96
N SER A 151 -11.45 -8.81 18.88
CA SER A 151 -12.89 -9.05 18.96
C SER A 151 -13.15 -10.09 20.05
N ARG A 152 -14.32 -10.05 20.71
CA ARG A 152 -14.71 -11.00 21.78
C ARG A 152 -14.57 -12.49 21.40
N ASN A 153 -14.40 -12.81 20.12
CA ASN A 153 -14.22 -14.15 19.59
C ASN A 153 -12.74 -14.56 19.38
N GLY A 154 -11.77 -13.77 19.85
CA GLY A 154 -10.34 -14.10 19.77
C GLY A 154 -9.71 -13.88 18.39
N GLU A 155 -10.48 -13.43 17.40
CA GLU A 155 -9.94 -13.01 16.10
C GLU A 155 -9.59 -11.52 16.14
N ASN A 156 -8.35 -11.19 15.77
CA ASN A 156 -7.93 -9.81 15.55
C ASN A 156 -8.68 -9.24 14.35
N LEU A 157 -9.18 -8.01 14.42
CA LEU A 157 -9.85 -7.36 13.28
C LEU A 157 -8.95 -7.36 12.03
N PHE A 158 -7.63 -7.20 12.22
CA PHE A 158 -6.65 -7.37 11.15
C PHE A 158 -6.73 -8.74 10.47
N GLU A 159 -6.83 -9.84 11.23
CA GLU A 159 -6.97 -11.17 10.66
C GLU A 159 -8.31 -11.33 9.94
N LYS A 160 -9.40 -10.79 10.49
CA LYS A 160 -10.71 -10.82 9.83
C LYS A 160 -10.67 -10.09 8.47
N TYR A 161 -10.08 -8.90 8.41
CA TYR A 161 -10.02 -8.11 7.17
C TYR A 161 -8.93 -8.59 6.21
N VAL A 162 -7.78 -9.06 6.70
CA VAL A 162 -6.77 -9.73 5.87
C VAL A 162 -7.31 -11.04 5.32
N LYS A 163 -8.10 -11.81 6.08
CA LYS A 163 -8.83 -12.97 5.56
C LYS A 163 -9.83 -12.54 4.49
N CYS A 164 -10.61 -11.46 4.67
CA CYS A 164 -11.48 -10.94 3.60
C CYS A 164 -10.69 -10.52 2.34
N ILE A 165 -9.50 -9.93 2.52
CA ILE A 165 -8.58 -9.64 1.41
C ILE A 165 -8.05 -10.95 0.79
N GLN A 166 -7.71 -11.98 1.57
CA GLN A 166 -7.29 -13.32 1.10
C GLN A 166 -8.42 -14.14 0.45
N VAL A 167 -9.67 -13.87 0.79
CA VAL A 167 -10.84 -14.55 0.22
C VAL A 167 -11.28 -13.87 -1.06
N SER A 168 -11.08 -12.55 -1.16
CA SER A 168 -11.33 -11.77 -2.39
C SER A 168 -10.14 -11.82 -3.37
N LEU A 169 -8.91 -11.96 -2.84
CA LEU A 169 -7.70 -12.33 -3.55
C LEU A 169 -7.25 -13.70 -3.05
N LEU A 170 -7.46 -14.74 -3.84
CA LEU A 170 -6.64 -15.96 -3.83
C LEU A 170 -5.14 -15.67 -4.19
N ILE A 171 -4.67 -14.43 -3.98
CA ILE A 171 -3.43 -13.84 -4.42
C ILE A 171 -2.92 -12.87 -3.33
N ILE A 172 -2.82 -13.31 -2.08
CA ILE A 172 -1.70 -12.83 -1.27
C ILE A 172 -0.50 -13.59 -1.79
N VAL A 173 0.37 -12.91 -2.54
CA VAL A 173 1.62 -13.41 -3.13
C VAL A 173 2.54 -13.95 -2.02
N THR A 174 2.18 -15.13 -1.55
CA THR A 174 3.02 -16.04 -0.78
C THR A 174 3.41 -17.12 -1.78
N SER A 175 4.48 -16.87 -2.52
CA SER A 175 5.19 -17.96 -3.19
C SER A 175 4.36 -18.80 -4.21
N ILE A 176 3.42 -18.21 -4.95
CA ILE A 176 2.63 -18.94 -5.98
C ILE A 176 3.36 -18.95 -7.35
N LYS A 177 4.68 -19.14 -7.30
CA LYS A 177 5.48 -19.78 -8.34
C LYS A 177 6.46 -20.77 -7.69
N LYS A 178 6.02 -21.52 -6.67
CA LYS A 178 6.66 -22.80 -6.40
C LYS A 178 6.34 -23.70 -7.60
N ALA A 179 7.39 -23.99 -8.37
CA ALA A 179 7.45 -24.97 -9.45
C ALA A 179 6.67 -24.61 -10.73
N ARG A 180 7.34 -23.89 -11.64
CA ARG A 180 7.68 -24.41 -12.97
C ARG A 180 9.01 -23.81 -13.40
#